data_AF-A0A959WJM7-F1
#
_entry.id   AF-A0A959WJM7-F1
#
_cell.length_a   1.000
_cell.length_b   1.000
_cell.length_c   1.000
_cell.angle_alpha   90.00
_cell.angle_beta   90.00
_cell.angle_gamma   90.00
#
_symmetry.space_group_name_H-M   'P 1'
#
loop_
_entity.id
_entity.type
_entity.pdbx_description
1 polymer ?
#
loop_
_entity_poly.entity_id
_entity_poly.type
_entity_poly.pdbx_seq_one_letter_code
_entity_poly.pdbx_strand_id
1 'polypeptide(L)'
;MKPLSILLLWLVVVGTLAGCGGDTSSPPVSTRPLSPRDYVSRVQEMLHAPGRLASLAVPRVATPPAGRVVSRAEVDGLVARARRDLDELRARPIADPALSRQRDAFAGAYQATVTHMERVGRAMVQDDAVRLRRDLPPLLNSMRGLSSAVSPQSS
;
A
#
# COMPACT_ATOMS: atom_id res chain seq x y z
N MET A 1 53.51 47.74 -18.32
CA MET A 1 52.81 47.55 -19.61
C MET A 1 51.35 47.25 -19.32
N LYS A 2 50.47 47.98 -20.00
CA LYS A 2 48.99 47.98 -19.99
C LYS A 2 48.39 46.59 -20.36
N PRO A 3 47.06 46.33 -20.26
CA PRO A 3 46.21 46.30 -19.05
C PRO A 3 45.02 45.29 -19.21
N LEU A 4 43.95 45.48 -18.41
CA LEU A 4 42.53 45.27 -18.76
C LEU A 4 41.96 43.84 -18.86
N SER A 5 41.14 43.48 -17.86
CA SER A 5 39.84 42.80 -18.00
C SER A 5 38.93 43.37 -16.89
N ILE A 6 38.18 44.46 -17.13
CA ILE A 6 36.73 44.47 -17.47
C ILE A 6 35.94 43.57 -16.49
N LEU A 7 35.38 44.05 -15.37
CA LEU A 7 34.26 44.99 -15.14
C LEU A 7 32.90 44.46 -15.65
N LEU A 8 32.11 43.92 -14.71
CA LEU A 8 30.64 43.70 -14.71
C LEU A 8 30.33 43.10 -13.32
N LEU A 9 29.93 43.81 -12.25
CA LEU A 9 28.89 44.81 -12.01
C LEU A 9 27.46 44.34 -12.33
N TRP A 10 26.67 44.22 -11.25
CA TRP A 10 25.23 43.99 -11.12
C TRP A 10 24.75 42.53 -11.33
N LEU A 11 23.79 41.98 -10.59
CA LEU A 11 22.64 42.59 -9.93
C LEU A 11 22.12 41.63 -8.85
N VAL A 12 21.89 42.15 -7.64
CA VAL A 12 21.12 41.48 -6.58
C VAL A 12 19.66 41.45 -7.00
N VAL A 13 19.10 40.26 -7.20
CA VAL A 13 17.65 40.06 -7.28
C VAL A 13 17.23 39.22 -6.08
N VAL A 14 16.73 39.91 -5.07
CA VAL A 14 15.87 39.35 -4.03
C VAL A 14 14.54 39.02 -4.69
N GLY A 15 14.32 37.73 -4.96
CA GLY A 15 13.04 37.20 -5.39
C GLY A 15 12.39 36.45 -4.24
N THR A 16 11.62 37.15 -3.40
CA THR A 16 10.63 36.54 -2.52
C THR A 16 9.49 36.01 -3.38
N LEU A 17 9.62 34.77 -3.87
CA LEU A 17 8.48 33.99 -4.34
C LEU A 17 7.97 33.18 -3.15
N ALA A 18 6.87 33.66 -2.58
CA ALA A 18 5.98 32.87 -1.75
C ALA A 18 5.39 31.74 -2.62
N GLY A 19 6.13 30.66 -2.75
CA GLY A 19 5.61 29.37 -3.18
C GLY A 19 5.19 28.60 -1.94
N CYS A 20 3.90 28.31 -1.81
CA CYS A 20 3.39 27.22 -0.98
C CYS A 20 4.02 25.92 -1.47
N GLY A 21 5.24 25.64 -1.03
CA GLY A 21 5.88 24.34 -1.14
C GLY A 21 5.10 23.40 -0.25
N GLY A 22 4.18 22.65 -0.86
CA GLY A 22 3.58 21.49 -0.22
C GLY A 22 4.73 20.57 0.17
N ASP A 23 4.97 20.45 1.48
CA ASP A 23 5.82 19.44 2.06
C ASP A 23 5.22 18.07 1.72
N THR A 24 5.54 17.54 0.54
CA THR A 24 5.59 16.10 0.33
C THR A 24 6.80 15.57 1.08
N SER A 25 6.77 15.72 2.40
CA SER A 25 7.58 14.94 3.32
C SER A 25 7.01 13.53 3.27
N SER A 26 7.39 12.78 2.22
CA SER A 26 7.40 11.33 2.30
C SER A 26 8.15 11.00 3.59
N PRO A 27 7.54 10.28 4.55
CA PRO A 27 8.24 9.94 5.78
C PRO A 27 9.56 9.25 5.40
N PRO A 28 10.68 9.56 6.07
CA PRO A 28 11.95 8.96 5.73
C PRO A 28 11.79 7.44 5.74
N VAL A 29 12.07 6.80 4.61
CA VAL A 29 12.13 5.33 4.53
C VAL A 29 13.16 4.91 5.56
N SER A 30 12.69 4.35 6.67
CA SER A 30 13.57 3.98 7.77
C SER A 30 14.68 3.07 7.23
N THR A 31 15.91 3.59 7.29
CA THR A 31 17.15 2.92 6.83
C THR A 31 17.60 1.83 7.79
N ARG A 32 16.89 1.67 8.91
CA ARG A 32 17.14 0.61 9.89
C ARG A 32 16.80 -0.75 9.28
N PRO A 33 17.73 -1.73 9.33
CA PRO A 33 17.44 -3.10 8.95
C PRO A 33 16.23 -3.61 9.73
N LEU A 34 15.33 -4.29 9.02
CA LEU A 34 14.09 -4.77 9.60
C LEU A 34 14.38 -5.96 10.52
N SER A 35 14.03 -5.86 11.81
CA SER A 35 14.15 -7.01 12.71
C SER A 35 13.08 -8.06 12.37
N PRO A 36 13.27 -9.36 12.70
CA PRO A 36 12.26 -10.39 12.48
C PRO A 36 10.90 -10.06 13.13
N ARG A 37 10.93 -9.43 14.32
CA ARG A 37 9.71 -9.01 15.01
C ARG A 37 9.00 -7.88 14.27
N ASP A 38 9.75 -6.87 13.81
CA ASP A 38 9.20 -5.77 13.02
C ASP A 38 8.63 -6.27 11.68
N TYR A 39 9.22 -7.33 11.11
CA TYR A 39 8.73 -7.96 9.88
C TYR A 39 7.36 -8.57 10.08
N VAL A 40 7.18 -9.39 11.12
CA VAL A 40 5.90 -10.02 11.42
C VAL A 40 4.83 -8.97 11.73
N SER A 41 5.14 -7.97 12.55
CA SER A 41 4.20 -6.88 12.86
C SER A 41 3.79 -6.12 11.59
N ARG A 42 4.75 -5.79 10.73
CA ARG A 42 4.45 -5.10 9.47
C ARG A 42 3.56 -5.93 8.56
N VAL A 43 3.86 -7.21 8.44
CA VAL A 43 3.08 -8.14 7.62
C VAL A 43 1.65 -8.30 8.15
N GLN A 44 1.46 -8.32 9.48
CA GLN A 44 0.12 -8.33 10.10
C GLN A 44 -0.65 -7.03 9.80
N GLU A 45 0.02 -5.86 9.89
CA GLU A 45 -0.58 -4.57 9.53
C GLU A 45 -1.08 -4.56 8.08
N MET A 46 -0.33 -5.16 7.15
CA MET A 46 -0.70 -5.23 5.74
C MET A 46 -2.03 -5.97 5.50
N LEU A 47 -2.44 -6.86 6.40
CA LEU A 47 -3.71 -7.60 6.29
C LEU A 47 -4.93 -6.74 6.67
N HIS A 48 -4.76 -5.57 7.28
CA HIS A 48 -5.89 -4.71 7.67
C HIS A 48 -6.69 -4.20 6.47
N ALA A 49 -6.02 -3.69 5.43
CA ALA A 49 -6.69 -3.15 4.25
C ALA A 49 -7.55 -4.20 3.50
N PRO A 50 -7.02 -5.39 3.14
CA PRO A 50 -7.82 -6.44 2.52
C PRO A 50 -8.91 -6.97 3.45
N GLY A 51 -8.63 -7.13 4.75
CA GLY A 51 -9.62 -7.54 5.75
C GLY A 51 -10.78 -6.55 5.87
N ARG A 52 -10.50 -5.24 5.88
CA ARG A 52 -11.52 -4.19 5.92
C ARG A 52 -12.37 -4.20 4.65
N LEU A 53 -11.76 -4.31 3.46
CA LEU A 53 -12.52 -4.40 2.21
C LEU A 53 -13.44 -5.64 2.21
N ALA A 54 -12.93 -6.80 2.63
CA ALA A 54 -13.72 -8.02 2.74
C ALA A 54 -14.88 -7.87 3.73
N SER A 55 -14.67 -7.24 4.88
CA SER A 55 -15.75 -6.98 5.86
C SER A 55 -16.88 -6.11 5.30
N LEU A 56 -16.58 -5.24 4.35
CA LEU A 56 -17.59 -4.43 3.65
C LEU A 56 -18.29 -5.22 2.53
N ALA A 57 -17.57 -6.15 1.89
CA ALA A 57 -18.06 -6.93 0.75
C ALA A 57 -18.94 -8.12 1.17
N VAL A 58 -18.58 -8.84 2.23
CA VAL A 58 -19.23 -10.09 2.67
C VAL A 58 -20.74 -9.90 2.93
N PRO A 59 -21.19 -8.88 3.68
CA PRO A 59 -22.62 -8.69 3.91
C PRO A 59 -23.41 -8.49 2.61
N ARG A 60 -22.81 -7.84 1.60
CA ARG A 60 -23.47 -7.48 0.34
C ARG A 60 -23.76 -8.67 -0.57
N VAL A 61 -23.11 -9.81 -0.33
CA VAL A 61 -23.36 -11.05 -1.07
C VAL A 61 -24.24 -12.04 -0.31
N ALA A 62 -24.60 -11.72 0.95
CA ALA A 62 -25.48 -12.55 1.77
C ALA A 62 -26.91 -12.63 1.20
N THR A 63 -27.71 -13.54 1.75
CA THR A 63 -29.12 -13.71 1.41
C THR A 63 -29.96 -13.61 2.69
N PRO A 64 -30.77 -12.54 2.87
CA PRO A 64 -30.89 -11.36 2.01
C PRO A 64 -29.59 -10.52 2.01
N PRO A 65 -29.33 -9.72 0.94
CA PRO A 65 -28.19 -8.81 0.92
C PRO A 65 -28.28 -7.82 2.07
N ALA A 66 -27.17 -7.67 2.80
CA ALA A 66 -27.06 -6.77 3.93
C ALA A 66 -25.81 -5.87 3.77
N GLY A 67 -25.71 -4.84 4.60
CA GLY A 67 -24.54 -3.98 4.65
C GLY A 67 -24.70 -2.66 3.89
N ARG A 68 -23.83 -1.72 4.25
CA ARG A 68 -23.92 -0.35 3.75
C ARG A 68 -23.37 -0.20 2.34
N VAL A 69 -23.93 0.75 1.61
CA VAL A 69 -23.31 1.27 0.39
C VAL A 69 -22.00 1.96 0.79
N VAL A 70 -20.91 1.60 0.11
CA VAL A 70 -19.60 2.22 0.29
C VAL A 70 -19.32 3.20 -0.83
N SER A 71 -18.65 4.30 -0.52
CA SER A 71 -18.28 5.27 -1.53
C SER A 71 -17.09 4.77 -2.35
N ARG A 72 -16.98 5.25 -3.59
CA ARG A 72 -15.80 5.00 -4.43
C ARG A 72 -14.52 5.45 -3.73
N ALA A 73 -14.52 6.62 -3.11
CA ALA A 73 -13.36 7.16 -2.40
C ALA A 73 -12.91 6.25 -1.24
N GLU A 74 -13.84 5.62 -0.50
CA GLU A 74 -13.48 4.69 0.56
C GLU A 74 -12.82 3.42 0.01
N VAL A 75 -13.39 2.84 -1.05
CA VAL A 75 -12.82 1.66 -1.71
C VAL A 75 -11.44 1.96 -2.29
N ASP A 76 -11.31 3.07 -3.03
CA ASP A 76 -10.05 3.50 -3.63
C ASP A 76 -8.99 3.78 -2.55
N GLY A 77 -9.39 4.33 -1.40
CA GLY A 77 -8.52 4.54 -0.25
C GLY A 77 -7.94 3.25 0.31
N LEU A 78 -8.76 2.19 0.43
CA LEU A 78 -8.30 0.87 0.90
C LEU A 78 -7.33 0.21 -0.08
N VAL A 79 -7.65 0.25 -1.38
CA VAL A 79 -6.80 -0.31 -2.44
C VAL A 79 -5.47 0.45 -2.53
N ALA A 80 -5.52 1.79 -2.51
CA ALA A 80 -4.33 2.63 -2.54
C ALA A 80 -3.45 2.41 -1.31
N ARG A 81 -4.05 2.18 -0.12
CA ARG A 81 -3.31 1.84 1.09
C ARG A 81 -2.55 0.52 0.92
N ALA A 82 -3.23 -0.53 0.46
CA ALA A 82 -2.59 -1.83 0.23
C ALA A 82 -1.45 -1.75 -0.79
N ARG A 83 -1.62 -0.99 -1.88
CA ARG A 83 -0.55 -0.74 -2.86
C ARG A 83 0.66 -0.05 -2.22
N ARG A 84 0.45 1.01 -1.45
CA ARG A 84 1.56 1.69 -0.73
C ARG A 84 2.26 0.76 0.24
N ASP A 85 1.53 -0.03 1.02
CA ASP A 85 2.14 -0.95 1.96
C ASP A 85 2.99 -2.03 1.23
N LEU A 86 2.56 -2.49 0.04
CA LEU A 86 3.35 -3.39 -0.81
C LEU A 86 4.64 -2.73 -1.33
N ASP A 87 4.54 -1.49 -1.81
CA ASP A 87 5.69 -0.75 -2.32
C ASP A 87 6.71 -0.47 -1.21
N GLU A 88 6.24 -0.07 -0.02
CA GLU A 88 7.07 0.13 1.16
C GLU A 88 7.78 -1.15 1.61
N LEU A 89 7.07 -2.29 1.58
CA LEU A 89 7.67 -3.58 1.91
C LEU A 89 8.81 -3.89 0.95
N ARG A 90 8.60 -3.73 -0.36
CA ARG A 90 9.59 -4.00 -1.42
C ARG A 90 10.80 -3.07 -1.35
N ALA A 91 10.57 -1.80 -1.05
CA ALA A 91 11.63 -0.79 -0.95
C ALA A 91 12.53 -0.99 0.27
N ARG A 92 12.13 -1.84 1.24
CA ARG A 92 12.87 -1.99 2.49
C ARG A 92 14.16 -2.81 2.30
N PRO A 93 15.33 -2.27 2.64
CA PRO A 93 16.55 -3.05 2.63
C PRO A 93 16.52 -4.13 3.72
N ILE A 94 16.84 -5.36 3.34
CA ILE A 94 16.98 -6.51 4.24
C ILE A 94 18.38 -7.09 4.02
N ALA A 95 19.20 -7.10 5.07
CA ALA A 95 20.57 -7.61 5.00
C ALA A 95 20.62 -9.15 4.99
N ASP A 96 19.65 -9.81 5.63
CA ASP A 96 19.56 -11.26 5.72
C ASP A 96 18.96 -11.86 4.42
N PRO A 97 19.67 -12.73 3.69
CA PRO A 97 19.16 -13.34 2.45
C PRO A 97 17.92 -14.21 2.63
N ALA A 98 17.76 -14.88 3.78
CA ALA A 98 16.59 -15.71 4.07
C ALA A 98 15.35 -14.83 4.28
N LEU A 99 15.49 -13.74 5.06
CA LEU A 99 14.41 -12.76 5.24
C LEU A 99 14.07 -12.04 3.93
N SER A 100 15.05 -11.76 3.08
CA SER A 100 14.79 -11.17 1.75
C SER A 100 13.92 -12.09 0.89
N ARG A 101 14.24 -13.39 0.83
CA ARG A 101 13.42 -14.36 0.09
C ARG A 101 12.00 -14.47 0.66
N GLN A 102 11.87 -14.45 1.99
CA GLN A 102 10.57 -14.49 2.65
C GLN A 102 9.73 -13.24 2.33
N ARG A 103 10.35 -12.05 2.36
CA ARG A 103 9.72 -10.79 1.94
C ARG A 103 9.23 -10.88 0.50
N ASP A 104 10.06 -11.36 -0.42
CA ASP A 104 9.71 -11.41 -1.85
C ASP A 104 8.56 -12.40 -2.11
N ALA A 105 8.58 -13.57 -1.46
CA ALA A 105 7.48 -14.52 -1.52
C ALA A 105 6.17 -13.92 -0.96
N PHE A 106 6.24 -13.25 0.19
CA PHE A 106 5.09 -12.57 0.77
C PHE A 106 4.58 -11.44 -0.14
N ALA A 107 5.48 -10.60 -0.66
CA ALA A 107 5.14 -9.50 -1.55
C ALA A 107 4.45 -9.99 -2.83
N GLY A 108 4.88 -11.13 -3.37
CA GLY A 108 4.21 -11.79 -4.50
C GLY A 108 2.78 -12.22 -4.17
N ALA A 109 2.59 -12.92 -3.05
CA ALA A 109 1.25 -13.33 -2.59
C ALA A 109 0.34 -12.14 -2.24
N TYR A 110 0.92 -11.08 -1.66
CA TYR A 110 0.20 -9.86 -1.34
C TYR A 110 -0.20 -9.07 -2.60
N GLN A 111 0.63 -9.03 -3.63
CA GLN A 111 0.27 -8.44 -4.93
C GLN A 111 -0.97 -9.11 -5.55
N ALA A 112 -1.07 -10.44 -5.47
CA ALA A 112 -2.27 -11.16 -5.91
C ALA A 112 -3.50 -10.72 -5.10
N THR A 113 -3.36 -10.55 -3.79
CA THR A 113 -4.41 -10.04 -2.91
C THR A 113 -4.85 -8.63 -3.30
N VAL A 114 -3.92 -7.71 -3.57
CA VAL A 114 -4.23 -6.35 -4.07
C VAL A 114 -5.01 -6.41 -5.39
N THR A 115 -4.62 -7.31 -6.30
CA THR A 115 -5.35 -7.52 -7.57
C THR A 115 -6.79 -7.99 -7.32
N HIS A 116 -7.01 -8.88 -6.35
CA HIS A 116 -8.36 -9.29 -5.97
C HIS A 116 -9.14 -8.16 -5.30
N MET A 117 -8.50 -7.33 -4.47
CA MET A 117 -9.12 -6.14 -3.88
C MET A 117 -9.63 -5.18 -4.96
N GLU A 118 -8.89 -4.96 -6.04
CA GLU A 118 -9.31 -4.09 -7.14
C GLU A 118 -10.57 -4.59 -7.84
N ARG A 119 -10.69 -5.92 -8.04
CA ARG A 119 -11.86 -6.53 -8.65
C ARG A 119 -13.09 -6.42 -7.74
N VAL A 120 -12.93 -6.79 -6.47
CA VAL A 120 -13.97 -6.67 -5.45
C VAL A 120 -14.40 -5.22 -5.28
N GLY A 121 -13.46 -4.29 -5.16
CA GLY A 121 -13.71 -2.87 -5.02
C GLY A 121 -14.50 -2.32 -6.20
N ARG A 122 -14.11 -2.68 -7.44
CA ARG A 122 -14.86 -2.30 -8.64
C ARG A 122 -16.30 -2.82 -8.62
N ALA A 123 -16.50 -4.09 -8.25
CA ALA A 123 -17.84 -4.67 -8.13
C ALA A 123 -18.69 -3.97 -7.06
N MET A 124 -18.10 -3.62 -5.92
CA MET A 124 -18.78 -2.89 -4.84
C MET A 124 -19.19 -1.47 -5.25
N VAL A 125 -18.32 -0.76 -5.98
CA VAL A 125 -18.58 0.61 -6.48
C VAL A 125 -19.65 0.61 -7.58
N GLN A 126 -19.72 -0.46 -8.36
CA GLN A 126 -20.73 -0.65 -9.42
C GLN A 126 -22.03 -1.25 -8.91
N ASP A 127 -22.11 -1.61 -7.62
CA ASP A 127 -23.21 -2.39 -7.03
C ASP A 127 -23.55 -3.69 -7.82
N ASP A 128 -22.52 -4.31 -8.40
CA ASP A 128 -22.66 -5.52 -9.21
C ASP A 128 -22.54 -6.76 -8.31
N ALA A 129 -23.67 -7.19 -7.76
CA ALA A 129 -23.75 -8.34 -6.86
C ALA A 129 -23.26 -9.65 -7.51
N VAL A 130 -23.44 -9.81 -8.82
CA VAL A 130 -23.00 -11.01 -9.56
C VAL A 130 -21.48 -11.05 -9.63
N ARG A 131 -20.84 -9.94 -10.03
CA ARG A 131 -19.38 -9.82 -10.02
C ARG A 131 -18.83 -9.92 -8.61
N LEU A 132 -19.48 -9.31 -7.63
CA LEU A 132 -19.04 -9.35 -6.24
C LEU A 132 -19.02 -10.80 -5.71
N ARG A 133 -20.07 -11.59 -5.96
CA ARG A 133 -20.11 -13.02 -5.60
C ARG A 133 -19.01 -13.84 -6.27
N ARG A 134 -18.65 -13.52 -7.51
CA ARG A 134 -17.58 -14.19 -8.25
C ARG A 134 -16.18 -13.80 -7.74
N ASP A 135 -15.97 -12.52 -7.45
CA ASP A 135 -14.65 -11.95 -7.21
C ASP A 135 -14.24 -11.95 -5.73
N LEU A 136 -15.21 -12.06 -4.80
CA LEU A 136 -14.96 -12.12 -3.36
C LEU A 136 -14.26 -13.43 -2.89
N PRO A 137 -14.66 -14.65 -3.33
CA PRO A 137 -14.01 -15.87 -2.87
C PRO A 137 -12.49 -15.92 -3.14
N PRO A 138 -11.97 -15.51 -4.31
CA PRO A 138 -10.54 -15.38 -4.54
C PRO A 138 -9.82 -14.47 -3.53
N LEU A 139 -10.42 -13.32 -3.18
CA LEU A 139 -9.88 -12.42 -2.16
C LEU A 139 -9.82 -13.09 -0.77
N LEU A 140 -10.90 -13.77 -0.36
CA LEU A 140 -10.95 -14.46 0.92
C LEU A 140 -9.92 -15.60 0.99
N ASN A 141 -9.75 -16.35 -0.10
CA ASN A 141 -8.78 -17.43 -0.18
C ASN A 141 -7.33 -16.90 -0.14
N SER A 142 -7.04 -15.80 -0.84
CA SER A 142 -5.69 -15.21 -0.81
C SER A 142 -5.34 -14.68 0.57
N MET A 143 -6.27 -14.02 1.27
CA MET A 143 -6.08 -13.57 2.66
C MET A 143 -5.87 -14.74 3.62
N ARG A 144 -6.61 -15.84 3.46
CA ARG A 144 -6.42 -17.04 4.29
C ARG A 144 -5.02 -17.62 4.11
N GLY A 145 -4.56 -17.73 2.87
CA GLY A 145 -3.20 -18.17 2.56
C GLY A 145 -2.13 -17.26 3.17
N LEU A 146 -2.31 -15.94 3.09
CA LEU A 146 -1.43 -14.97 3.73
C LEU A 146 -1.43 -15.11 5.25
N SER A 147 -2.61 -15.20 5.89
CA SER A 147 -2.70 -15.35 7.34
C SER A 147 -2.03 -16.62 7.83
N SER A 148 -2.19 -17.74 7.12
CA SER A 148 -1.54 -19.02 7.46
C SER A 148 -0.01 -18.96 7.35
N ALA A 149 0.53 -18.11 6.47
CA ALA A 149 1.98 -17.93 6.32
C ALA A 149 2.60 -17.05 7.43
N VAL A 150 1.76 -16.35 8.20
CA VAL A 150 2.19 -15.31 9.17
C VAL A 150 1.91 -15.74 10.62
N SER A 151 0.93 -16.61 10.84
CA SER A 151 0.70 -17.23 12.14
C SER A 151 1.90 -18.12 12.49
N PRO A 152 2.63 -17.86 13.60
CA PRO A 152 3.63 -18.80 14.08
C PRO A 152 2.93 -20.13 14.38
N GLN A 153 3.42 -21.23 13.81
CA GLN A 153 3.01 -22.55 14.26
C GLN A 153 3.42 -22.64 15.73
N SER A 154 2.43 -22.62 16.62
CA SER A 154 2.62 -22.98 18.01
C SER A 154 2.93 -24.48 18.03
N SER A 155 4.21 -24.80 17.92
CA SER A 155 4.79 -26.11 18.19
C SER A 155 4.99 -26.30 19.69
#